data_AF-A0A833DWS3-F1
#
_entry.id   AF-A0A833DWS3-F1
#
_cell.length_a   1.000
_cell.length_b   1.000
_cell.length_c   1.000
_cell.angle_alpha   90.00
_cell.angle_beta   90.00
_cell.angle_gamma   90.00
#
_symmetry.space_group_name_H-M   'P 1'
#
loop_
_entity.id
_entity.type
_entity.pdbx_description
1 polymer ?
#
loop_
_entity_poly.entity_id
_entity_poly.type
_entity_poly.pdbx_seq_one_letter_code
_entity_poly.pdbx_strand_id
1 'polypeptide(L)'
;MRVQELRACTRYGSGAACFRTRGDFLEIQFENAYIALEPRTLIVEAPIAAHREAVDERRKRVIVEFGEEIKPLTPNRIDFVGRAALGLFEVRVTDLEFDTYITVVTPGGHHYEYVVVSKRLVYVEMSAKKKTYYEEEPNKKLILYIV
;
A
#
# COMPACT_ATOMS: atom_id res chain seq x y z
N MET A 1 -6.31 0.89 -27.35
CA MET A 1 -5.43 -0.11 -26.69
C MET A 1 -6.13 -0.53 -25.40
N ARG A 2 -6.53 -1.80 -25.23
CA ARG A 2 -7.25 -2.24 -24.02
C ARG A 2 -6.25 -2.32 -22.87
N VAL A 3 -6.44 -1.52 -21.82
CA VAL A 3 -5.64 -1.64 -20.59
C VAL A 3 -6.01 -2.99 -19.96
N GLN A 4 -5.06 -3.92 -19.92
CA GLN A 4 -5.28 -5.23 -19.34
C GLN A 4 -5.33 -5.11 -17.82
N GLU A 5 -6.44 -5.52 -17.21
CA GLU A 5 -6.56 -5.63 -15.77
C GLU A 5 -5.85 -6.92 -15.33
N LEU A 6 -4.92 -6.81 -14.38
CA LEU A 6 -4.30 -7.97 -13.74
C LEU A 6 -4.81 -8.08 -12.31
N ARG A 7 -5.03 -9.32 -11.89
CA ARG A 7 -5.40 -9.67 -10.51
C ARG A 7 -4.48 -10.77 -10.03
N ALA A 8 -3.98 -10.61 -8.82
CA ALA A 8 -3.15 -11.61 -8.18
C ALA A 8 -3.32 -11.50 -6.67
N CYS A 9 -3.25 -12.62 -5.96
CA CYS A 9 -3.25 -12.64 -4.51
C CYS A 9 -1.97 -13.30 -3.99
N THR A 10 -1.49 -12.84 -2.85
CA THR A 10 -0.34 -13.42 -2.16
C THR A 10 -0.67 -13.78 -0.73
N ARG A 11 0.15 -14.64 -0.12
CA ARG A 11 -0.02 -15.02 1.28
C ARG A 11 0.25 -13.81 2.18
N TYR A 12 -0.65 -13.58 3.12
CA TYR A 12 -0.51 -12.53 4.13
C TYR A 12 -1.03 -13.06 5.48
N GLY A 13 -0.13 -13.26 6.45
CA GLY A 13 -0.47 -13.96 7.69
C GLY A 13 -1.16 -15.31 7.43
N SER A 14 -2.35 -15.49 8.02
CA SER A 14 -3.15 -16.72 7.89
C SER A 14 -4.03 -16.78 6.62
N GLY A 15 -4.03 -15.74 5.77
CA GLY A 15 -4.89 -15.67 4.59
C GLY A 15 -4.18 -14.99 3.41
N ALA A 16 -4.89 -14.12 2.69
CA ALA A 16 -4.38 -13.47 1.50
C ALA A 16 -4.49 -11.93 1.52
N ALA A 17 -3.57 -11.29 0.80
CA ALA A 17 -3.74 -9.92 0.33
C ALA A 17 -3.89 -9.98 -1.20
N CYS A 18 -4.92 -9.32 -1.73
CA CYS A 18 -5.23 -9.36 -3.16
C CYS A 18 -4.95 -8.02 -3.83
N PHE A 19 -4.38 -8.09 -5.01
CA PHE A 19 -3.95 -6.95 -5.79
C PHE A 19 -4.75 -6.85 -7.07
N ARG A 20 -5.04 -5.61 -7.48
CA ARG A 20 -5.62 -5.31 -8.79
C ARG A 20 -4.84 -4.17 -9.43
N THR A 21 -4.42 -4.35 -10.67
CA THR A 21 -3.74 -3.29 -11.43
C THR A 21 -4.54 -2.89 -12.65
N ARG A 22 -4.59 -1.58 -12.92
CA ARG A 22 -5.15 -1.04 -14.17
C ARG A 22 -4.31 0.16 -14.61
N GLY A 23 -3.41 -0.05 -15.55
CA GLY A 23 -2.49 1.00 -16.01
C GLY A 23 -1.46 1.32 -14.93
N ASP A 24 -1.43 2.57 -14.49
CA ASP A 24 -0.56 3.12 -13.43
C ASP A 24 -1.24 3.14 -12.04
N PHE A 25 -2.33 2.41 -11.88
CA PHE A 25 -3.03 2.23 -10.61
C PHE A 25 -2.77 0.82 -10.06
N LEU A 26 -2.46 0.73 -8.77
CA LEU A 26 -2.43 -0.53 -8.01
C LEU A 26 -3.36 -0.41 -6.80
N GLU A 27 -4.16 -1.43 -6.57
CA GLU A 27 -4.98 -1.56 -5.38
C GLU A 27 -4.59 -2.80 -4.61
N ILE A 28 -4.68 -2.73 -3.29
CA ILE A 28 -4.43 -3.81 -2.34
C ILE A 28 -5.68 -3.95 -1.47
N GLN A 29 -6.28 -5.13 -1.48
CA GLN A 29 -7.47 -5.45 -0.73
C GLN A 29 -7.14 -6.44 0.40
N PHE A 30 -7.66 -6.11 1.58
CA PHE A 30 -7.72 -6.92 2.78
C PHE A 30 -9.19 -7.08 3.22
N GLU A 31 -9.48 -7.78 4.30
CA GLU A 31 -10.86 -7.94 4.79
C GLU A 31 -11.44 -6.63 5.33
N ASN A 32 -10.66 -5.90 6.11
CA ASN A 32 -11.05 -4.64 6.76
C ASN A 32 -10.24 -3.43 6.30
N ALA A 33 -9.45 -3.57 5.22
CA ALA A 33 -8.67 -2.46 4.69
C ALA A 33 -8.56 -2.51 3.16
N TYR A 34 -8.45 -1.33 2.56
CA TYR A 34 -8.20 -1.12 1.15
C TYR A 34 -7.16 -0.01 0.99
N ILE A 35 -6.16 -0.25 0.14
CA ILE A 35 -5.08 0.70 -0.14
C ILE A 35 -4.96 0.86 -1.65
N ALA A 36 -5.03 2.08 -2.14
CA ALA A 36 -4.85 2.38 -3.56
C ALA A 36 -3.67 3.32 -3.79
N LEU A 37 -2.86 2.98 -4.77
CA LEU A 37 -1.68 3.69 -5.23
C LEU A 37 -1.98 4.26 -6.61
N GLU A 38 -2.00 5.59 -6.68
CA GLU A 38 -2.08 6.37 -7.91
C GLU A 38 -0.78 7.19 -8.08
N PRO A 39 -0.46 7.73 -9.27
CA PRO A 39 0.79 8.46 -9.48
C PRO A 39 1.09 9.58 -8.49
N ARG A 40 0.05 10.23 -7.95
CA ARG A 40 0.16 11.37 -7.02
C ARG A 40 -0.71 11.24 -5.77
N THR A 41 -1.32 10.08 -5.57
CA THR A 41 -2.28 9.87 -4.50
C THR A 41 -2.01 8.52 -3.85
N LEU A 42 -2.08 8.47 -2.53
CA LEU A 42 -2.24 7.23 -1.77
C LEU A 42 -3.57 7.30 -1.03
N ILE A 43 -4.44 6.34 -1.27
CA ILE A 43 -5.73 6.22 -0.58
C ILE A 43 -5.61 5.06 0.41
N VAL A 44 -5.96 5.31 1.67
CA VAL A 44 -5.99 4.31 2.73
C VAL A 44 -7.38 4.30 3.34
N GLU A 45 -8.11 3.22 3.15
CA GLU A 45 -9.41 2.96 3.79
C GLU A 45 -9.22 1.85 4.80
N ALA A 46 -9.25 2.19 6.08
CA ALA A 46 -9.07 1.29 7.23
C ALA A 46 -9.52 2.03 8.50
N PRO A 47 -9.65 1.35 9.65
CA PRO A 47 -9.73 2.05 10.92
C PRO A 47 -8.41 2.76 11.19
N ILE A 48 -8.37 4.09 11.03
CA ILE A 48 -7.15 4.89 11.17
C ILE A 48 -7.09 5.47 12.59
N ALA A 49 -5.97 5.24 13.27
CA ALA A 49 -5.71 5.81 14.59
C ALA A 49 -4.98 7.15 14.51
N ALA A 50 -3.95 7.23 13.66
CA ALA A 50 -3.14 8.42 13.49
C ALA A 50 -2.41 8.40 12.15
N HIS A 51 -1.90 9.56 11.73
CA HIS A 51 -0.89 9.64 10.69
C HIS A 51 0.18 10.67 11.08
N ARG A 52 1.41 10.49 10.58
CA ARG A 52 2.53 11.39 10.88
C ARG A 52 3.55 11.42 9.76
N GLU A 53 4.27 12.53 9.67
CA GLU A 53 5.42 12.69 8.78
C GLU A 53 6.73 12.48 9.54
N ALA A 54 7.67 11.78 8.92
CA ALA A 54 9.07 11.73 9.31
C ALA A 54 9.91 12.20 8.12
N VAL A 55 10.74 13.21 8.34
CA VAL A 55 11.55 13.83 7.28
C VAL A 55 13.01 13.79 7.69
N ASP A 56 13.86 13.27 6.81
CA ASP A 56 15.31 13.44 6.86
C ASP A 56 15.78 14.35 5.70
N GLU A 57 17.09 14.55 5.55
CA GLU A 57 17.66 15.45 4.53
C GLU A 57 17.25 15.11 3.09
N ARG A 58 16.92 13.85 2.78
CA ARG A 58 16.68 13.34 1.42
C ARG A 58 15.32 12.68 1.26
N ARG A 59 14.78 12.10 2.32
CA ARG A 59 13.56 11.29 2.35
C ARG A 59 12.50 11.93 3.21
N LYS A 60 11.27 11.82 2.75
CA LYS A 60 10.07 12.01 3.55
C LYS A 60 9.32 10.68 3.59
N ARG A 61 8.86 10.32 4.78
CA ARG A 61 7.99 9.19 5.03
C ARG A 61 6.69 9.67 5.64
N VAL A 62 5.57 9.30 5.03
CA VAL A 62 4.25 9.44 5.65
C VAL A 62 3.86 8.09 6.20
N ILE A 63 3.53 8.03 7.48
CA ILE A 63 3.15 6.81 8.20
C ILE A 63 1.70 6.96 8.62
N VAL A 64 0.88 5.97 8.31
CA VAL A 64 -0.52 5.86 8.71
C VAL A 64 -0.65 4.66 9.62
N GLU A 65 -1.05 4.89 10.86
CA GLU A 65 -1.20 3.88 11.91
C GLU A 65 -2.67 3.46 11.98
N PHE A 66 -2.91 2.14 11.96
CA PHE A 66 -4.25 1.57 12.04
C PHE A 66 -4.69 1.43 13.50
N GLY A 67 -5.96 1.73 13.77
CA GLY A 67 -6.61 1.54 15.07
C GLY A 67 -6.92 0.08 15.39
N GLU A 68 -6.93 -0.79 14.38
CA GLU A 68 -6.95 -2.24 14.55
C GLU A 68 -6.03 -2.92 13.53
N GLU A 69 -5.69 -4.18 13.77
CA GLU A 69 -4.87 -4.93 12.81
C GLU A 69 -5.63 -5.18 11.50
N ILE A 70 -4.93 -4.99 10.38
CA ILE A 70 -5.42 -5.43 9.07
C ILE A 70 -5.55 -6.94 9.06
N LYS A 71 -6.75 -7.41 8.67
CA LYS A 71 -7.09 -8.82 8.57
C LYS A 71 -6.94 -9.30 7.14
N PRO A 72 -6.25 -10.44 6.91
CA PRO A 72 -6.14 -10.99 5.57
C PRO A 72 -7.52 -11.44 5.04
N LEU A 73 -7.69 -11.42 3.73
CA LEU A 73 -8.86 -12.01 3.09
C LEU A 73 -8.89 -13.52 3.30
N THR A 74 -10.10 -14.03 3.51
CA THR A 74 -10.42 -15.47 3.50
C THR A 74 -11.21 -15.77 2.23
N PRO A 75 -10.52 -15.94 1.08
CA PRO A 75 -10.20 -17.29 0.59
C PRO A 75 -8.73 -17.48 0.16
N ASN A 76 -8.25 -18.73 0.23
CA ASN A 76 -6.84 -19.13 0.05
C ASN A 76 -6.32 -19.18 -1.40
N ARG A 77 -6.89 -18.47 -2.36
CA ARG A 77 -6.28 -18.43 -3.70
C ARG A 77 -4.99 -17.61 -3.61
N ILE A 78 -3.85 -18.27 -3.77
CA ILE A 78 -2.53 -17.64 -3.79
C ILE A 78 -1.96 -17.79 -5.20
N ASP A 79 -1.76 -16.66 -5.88
CA ASP A 79 -1.21 -16.62 -7.23
C ASP A 79 0.33 -16.50 -7.22
N PHE A 80 0.92 -15.91 -6.17
CA PHE A 80 2.38 -15.82 -6.02
C PHE A 80 2.84 -15.77 -4.55
N VAL A 81 4.13 -16.08 -4.34
CA VAL A 81 4.80 -16.04 -3.04
C VAL A 81 6.10 -15.26 -3.15
N GLY A 82 6.36 -14.36 -2.21
CA GLY A 82 7.63 -13.65 -2.08
C GLY A 82 7.78 -12.44 -3.01
N ARG A 83 7.67 -12.61 -4.33
CA ARG A 83 7.79 -11.48 -5.29
C ARG A 83 6.98 -11.72 -6.55
N ALA A 84 6.37 -10.66 -7.08
CA ALA A 84 5.76 -10.65 -8.40
C ALA A 84 5.84 -9.27 -9.05
N ALA A 85 5.89 -9.25 -10.39
CA ALA A 85 5.61 -8.06 -11.16
C ALA A 85 4.11 -8.02 -11.45
N LEU A 86 3.43 -6.96 -11.01
CA LEU A 86 2.01 -6.71 -11.25
C LEU A 86 1.88 -5.45 -12.08
N GLY A 87 1.75 -5.61 -13.40
CA GLY A 87 1.77 -4.50 -14.33
C GLY A 87 3.11 -3.77 -14.28
N LEU A 88 3.08 -2.47 -13.92
CA LEU A 88 4.26 -1.63 -13.76
C LEU A 88 4.85 -1.65 -12.35
N PHE A 89 4.20 -2.35 -11.43
CA PHE A 89 4.59 -2.41 -10.02
C PHE A 89 5.37 -3.69 -9.75
N GLU A 90 6.31 -3.59 -8.82
CA GLU A 90 6.95 -4.75 -8.23
C GLU A 90 6.47 -4.92 -6.81
N VAL A 91 5.86 -6.06 -6.51
CA VAL A 91 5.39 -6.40 -5.18
C VAL A 91 6.33 -7.42 -4.56
N ARG A 92 6.75 -7.16 -3.33
CA ARG A 92 7.54 -8.07 -2.49
C ARG A 92 6.79 -8.34 -1.19
N VAL A 93 6.82 -9.58 -0.75
CA VAL A 93 6.22 -10.04 0.50
C VAL A 93 7.34 -10.61 1.35
N THR A 94 7.48 -10.07 2.55
CA THR A 94 8.47 -10.51 3.54
C THR A 94 7.75 -10.96 4.78
N ASP A 95 7.92 -12.24 5.13
CA ASP A 95 7.41 -12.84 6.35
C ASP A 95 8.56 -12.90 7.38
N LEU A 96 8.39 -12.25 8.52
CA LEU A 96 9.36 -12.22 9.61
C LEU A 96 8.93 -13.10 10.80
N GLU A 97 8.02 -14.05 10.60
CA GLU A 97 7.42 -14.92 11.64
C GLU A 97 6.49 -14.18 12.62
N PHE A 98 6.86 -12.98 13.07
CA PHE A 98 6.05 -12.13 13.94
C PHE A 98 5.18 -11.12 13.16
N ASP A 99 5.58 -10.75 11.93
CA ASP A 99 4.82 -9.85 11.07
C ASP A 99 5.05 -10.14 9.58
N THR A 100 4.09 -9.74 8.75
CA THR A 100 4.17 -9.86 7.30
C THR A 100 4.10 -8.47 6.67
N TYR A 101 5.10 -8.16 5.84
CA TYR A 101 5.21 -6.89 5.13
C TYR A 101 4.97 -7.10 3.64
N ILE A 102 4.16 -6.22 3.06
CA ILE A 102 4.04 -6.07 1.62
C ILE A 102 4.76 -4.78 1.24
N THR A 103 5.83 -4.88 0.46
CA THR A 103 6.50 -3.72 -0.13
C THR A 103 6.12 -3.63 -1.60
N VAL A 104 5.57 -2.50 -2.01
CA VAL A 104 5.28 -2.17 -3.41
C VAL A 104 6.30 -1.14 -3.86
N VAL A 105 7.14 -1.50 -4.83
CA VAL A 105 8.00 -0.55 -5.55
C VAL A 105 7.20 0.01 -6.72
N THR A 106 7.11 1.33 -6.77
CA THR A 106 6.30 2.07 -7.74
C THR A 106 7.10 2.38 -9.01
N PRO A 107 6.45 2.54 -10.17
CA PRO A 107 7.12 2.96 -11.38
C PRO A 107 7.53 4.44 -11.30
N GLY A 108 8.56 4.84 -12.06
CA GLY A 108 9.14 6.19 -12.00
C GLY A 108 8.20 7.36 -12.30
N GLY A 109 6.99 7.11 -12.81
CA GLY A 109 5.94 8.12 -12.98
C GLY A 109 5.24 8.52 -11.67
N HIS A 110 5.43 7.76 -10.59
CA HIS A 110 4.85 8.08 -9.28
C HIS A 110 5.69 9.10 -8.52
N HIS A 111 5.04 9.91 -7.68
CA HIS A 111 5.70 10.90 -6.83
C HIS A 111 6.29 10.33 -5.53
N TYR A 112 6.21 9.02 -5.36
CA TYR A 112 6.74 8.24 -4.25
C TYR A 112 7.39 6.98 -4.78
N GLU A 113 8.34 6.42 -4.03
CA GLU A 113 9.27 5.38 -4.50
C GLU A 113 8.83 3.98 -4.10
N TYR A 114 8.28 3.85 -2.90
CA TYR A 114 7.69 2.60 -2.46
C TYR A 114 6.67 2.82 -1.34
N VAL A 115 5.77 1.87 -1.21
CA VAL A 115 4.78 1.77 -0.13
C VAL A 115 5.03 0.47 0.61
N VAL A 116 4.99 0.50 1.93
CA VAL A 116 5.07 -0.70 2.78
C VAL A 116 3.81 -0.82 3.61
N VAL A 117 3.19 -1.99 3.56
CA VAL A 117 2.00 -2.34 4.32
C VAL A 117 2.37 -3.44 5.31
N SER A 118 2.02 -3.24 6.57
CA SER A 118 2.11 -4.21 7.66
C SER A 118 0.73 -4.37 8.31
N LYS A 119 0.61 -5.21 9.35
CA LYS A 119 -0.67 -5.42 10.03
C LYS A 119 -1.16 -4.15 10.74
N ARG A 120 -0.25 -3.25 11.14
CA ARG A 120 -0.57 -2.11 12.02
C ARG A 120 -0.32 -0.75 11.41
N LEU A 121 0.38 -0.70 10.28
CA LEU A 121 0.63 0.56 9.59
C LEU A 121 0.82 0.34 8.09
N VAL A 122 0.57 1.41 7.35
CA VAL A 122 1.09 1.61 6.00
C VAL A 122 1.98 2.84 6.02
N TYR A 123 3.09 2.79 5.30
CA TYR A 123 3.86 3.99 5.04
C TYR A 123 4.28 4.10 3.59
N VAL A 124 4.46 5.34 3.15
CA VAL A 124 4.98 5.67 1.83
C VAL A 124 6.26 6.48 1.98
N GLU A 125 7.26 6.13 1.19
CA GLU A 125 8.53 6.86 1.13
C GLU A 125 8.64 7.65 -0.18
N MET A 126 9.09 8.90 -0.07
CA MET A 126 9.25 9.84 -1.18
C MET A 126 10.44 10.76 -0.96
N SER A 127 10.75 11.59 -1.96
CA SER A 127 11.75 12.65 -1.79
C SER A 127 11.29 13.69 -0.76
N ALA A 128 12.20 14.16 0.09
CA ALA A 128 11.93 15.22 1.06
C ALA A 128 11.38 16.53 0.44
N LYS A 129 11.62 16.74 -0.87
CA LYS A 129 11.15 17.93 -1.61
C LYS A 129 9.65 17.91 -1.91
N LYS A 130 8.99 16.74 -1.79
CA LYS A 130 7.57 16.58 -2.09
C LYS A 130 6.69 17.16 -0.99
N LYS A 131 5.64 17.89 -1.40
CA LYS A 131 4.62 18.38 -0.48
C LYS A 131 3.50 17.37 -0.38
N THR A 132 2.89 17.32 0.80
CA THR A 132 1.90 16.33 1.20
C THR A 132 0.68 17.06 1.74
N TYR A 133 -0.52 16.65 1.32
CA TYR A 133 -1.79 17.17 1.80
C TYR A 133 -2.71 16.00 2.13
N TYR A 134 -3.60 16.22 3.08
CA TYR A 134 -4.43 15.16 3.67
C TYR A 134 -5.91 15.52 3.56
N GLU A 135 -6.72 14.57 3.13
CA GLU A 135 -8.16 14.57 3.28
C GLU A 135 -8.56 13.39 4.17
N GLU A 136 -9.29 13.67 5.24
CA GLU A 136 -9.57 12.72 6.32
C GLU A 136 -11.07 12.51 6.49
N GLU A 137 -11.51 11.26 6.43
CA GLU A 137 -12.75 10.81 7.06
C GLU A 137 -12.37 10.13 8.39
N PRO A 138 -12.68 10.74 9.56
CA PRO A 138 -12.23 10.24 10.85
C PRO A 138 -12.51 8.75 11.05
N ASN A 139 -11.48 8.02 11.50
CA ASN A 139 -11.50 6.57 11.78
C ASN A 139 -11.84 5.66 10.58
N LYS A 140 -11.80 6.16 9.34
CA LYS A 140 -12.25 5.37 8.17
C LYS A 140 -11.37 5.52 6.93
N LYS A 141 -10.94 6.74 6.60
CA LYS A 141 -10.25 7.00 5.34
C LYS A 141 -9.27 8.15 5.45
N LEU A 142 -8.12 7.98 4.82
CA LEU A 142 -7.13 9.03 4.58
C LEU A 142 -6.76 9.02 3.09
N ILE A 143 -6.84 10.18 2.47
CA ILE A 143 -6.31 10.43 1.14
C ILE A 143 -5.09 11.33 1.29
N LEU A 144 -3.93 10.82 0.88
CA LEU A 144 -2.68 11.55 0.83
C LEU A 144 -2.42 12.02 -0.61
N TYR A 145 -2.40 13.33 -0.83
CA TYR A 145 -2.01 13.96 -2.08
C TYR A 145 -0.54 14.36 -2.06
N ILE A 146 0.20 14.03 -3.12
CA ILE A 146 1.65 14.24 -3.21
C ILE A 146 1.99 15.14 -4.41
N VAL A 147 2.56 16.31 -4.14
CA VAL A 147 2.88 17.36 -5.12
C VAL A 147 4.39 17.51 -5.26
#